data_AF-A0A9D8DW08-F1
#
_entry.id   AF-A0A9D8DW08-F1
#
_cell.length_a   1.000
_cell.length_b   1.000
_cell.length_c   1.000
_cell.angle_alpha   90.00
_cell.angle_beta   90.00
_cell.angle_gamma   90.00
#
_symmetry.space_group_name_H-M   'P 1'
#
loop_
_entity.id
_entity.type
_entity.pdbx_description
1 polymer ?
#
loop_
_entity_poly.entity_id
_entity_poly.type
_entity_poly.pdbx_seq_one_letter_code
_entity_poly.pdbx_strand_id
1 'polypeptide(L)'
;MTRRTALALLAGAGLAACTSGGDSVADTSPTVDPDAGTRAEVVAQEWALVALYDAALAAPSGRADELTLLREQHIEHARALGSTPATPTPSASASVPPVPSAQDLAAAEADAARARVNACSRAVEPELARLLALVGASEAGHAAFLKAAFS
;
A
#
# COMPACT_ATOMS: atom_id res chain seq x y z
N MET A 1 37.29 12.06 19.41
CA MET A 1 38.28 11.44 18.51
C MET A 1 37.68 11.35 17.12
N THR A 2 38.18 12.17 16.20
CA THR A 2 37.68 12.30 14.83
C THR A 2 38.52 11.42 13.92
N ARG A 3 37.91 10.50 13.16
CA ARG A 3 38.60 9.82 12.07
C ARG A 3 37.84 10.13 10.77
N ARG A 4 38.30 11.19 10.11
CA ARG A 4 38.03 11.47 8.69
C ARG A 4 39.05 10.66 7.89
N THR A 5 38.57 9.82 6.99
CA THR A 5 39.41 9.12 6.02
C THR A 5 38.83 9.40 4.64
N ALA A 6 39.68 9.91 3.76
CA ALA A 6 39.36 10.43 2.44
C ALA A 6 40.05 9.59 1.35
N LEU A 7 39.50 9.71 0.15
CA LEU A 7 40.02 9.36 -1.19
C LEU A 7 40.12 7.87 -1.56
N ALA A 8 39.55 7.48 -2.71
CA ALA A 8 40.16 7.72 -4.02
C ALA A 8 39.20 7.41 -5.18
N LEU A 9 39.26 8.28 -6.19
CA LEU A 9 38.72 8.11 -7.54
C LEU A 9 39.51 7.05 -8.31
N LEU A 10 38.81 6.17 -9.02
CA LEU A 10 39.38 5.41 -10.14
C LEU A 10 38.40 5.51 -11.32
N ALA A 11 38.76 6.35 -12.29
CA ALA A 11 38.22 6.32 -13.63
C ALA A 11 38.78 5.09 -14.37
N GLY A 12 37.90 4.28 -14.95
CA GLY A 12 38.25 3.13 -15.77
C GLY A 12 37.57 3.25 -17.13
N ALA A 13 38.39 3.33 -18.17
CA ALA A 13 38.03 3.47 -19.58
C ALA A 13 37.34 2.22 -20.14
N GLY A 14 36.59 2.42 -21.23
CA GLY A 14 35.75 1.42 -21.87
C GLY A 14 36.50 0.26 -22.52
N LEU A 15 35.74 -0.85 -22.67
CA LEU A 15 36.03 -1.93 -23.57
C LEU A 15 34.83 -2.10 -24.50
N ALA A 16 35.05 -1.89 -25.79
CA ALA A 16 34.15 -2.33 -26.85
C ALA A 16 34.17 -3.86 -26.88
N ALA A 17 33.08 -4.49 -26.42
CA ALA A 17 32.83 -5.90 -26.62
C ALA A 17 31.81 -6.05 -27.76
N CYS A 18 32.33 -6.33 -28.95
CA CYS A 18 31.55 -6.83 -30.08
C CYS A 18 31.02 -8.22 -29.73
N THR A 19 29.72 -8.34 -29.46
CA THR A 19 29.01 -9.61 -29.54
C THR A 19 28.05 -9.53 -30.73
N SER A 20 28.37 -10.37 -31.70
CA SER A 20 27.60 -10.83 -32.85
C SER A 20 26.09 -10.82 -32.64
N GLY A 21 25.40 -10.36 -33.68
CA GLY A 21 23.95 -10.29 -33.74
C GLY A 21 23.27 -11.62 -33.45
N GLY A 22 22.34 -11.55 -32.50
CA GLY A 22 21.06 -12.21 -32.62
C GLY A 22 20.03 -11.10 -32.55
N ASP A 23 19.37 -10.80 -33.67
CA ASP A 23 18.07 -10.12 -33.65
C ASP A 23 17.09 -11.08 -32.96
N SER A 24 17.14 -11.13 -31.64
CA SER A 24 16.01 -11.58 -30.87
C SER A 24 15.04 -10.43 -30.94
N VAL A 25 14.11 -10.51 -31.90
CA VAL A 25 12.89 -9.72 -31.89
C VAL A 25 12.29 -9.96 -30.52
N ALA A 26 12.43 -8.97 -29.62
CA ALA A 26 11.82 -9.02 -28.31
C ALA A 26 10.34 -9.25 -28.57
N ASP A 27 9.85 -10.40 -28.13
CA ASP A 27 8.43 -10.69 -28.10
C ASP A 27 7.79 -9.60 -27.25
N THR A 28 7.21 -8.63 -27.94
CA THR A 28 6.54 -7.45 -27.38
C THR A 28 5.06 -7.76 -27.15
N SER A 29 4.72 -9.05 -27.09
CA SER A 29 3.46 -9.50 -26.55
C SER A 29 3.36 -8.98 -25.11
N PRO A 30 2.28 -8.26 -24.75
CA PRO A 30 2.13 -7.78 -23.39
C PRO A 30 2.11 -8.97 -22.45
N THR A 31 3.12 -9.09 -21.60
CA THR A 31 3.11 -10.05 -20.50
C THR A 31 1.94 -9.70 -19.60
N VAL A 32 0.96 -10.61 -19.51
CA VAL A 32 -0.17 -10.47 -18.60
C VAL A 32 0.38 -10.53 -17.18
N ASP A 33 0.17 -9.48 -16.36
CA ASP A 33 0.48 -9.51 -14.93
C ASP A 33 -0.45 -10.55 -14.26
N PRO A 34 0.09 -11.69 -13.79
CA PRO A 34 -0.73 -12.77 -13.21
C PRO A 34 -1.44 -12.32 -11.93
N ASP A 35 -0.94 -11.27 -11.27
CA ASP A 35 -1.46 -10.78 -10.01
C ASP A 35 -2.32 -9.51 -10.13
N ALA A 36 -2.60 -9.04 -11.35
CA ALA A 36 -3.37 -7.82 -11.59
C ALA A 36 -4.71 -7.80 -10.85
N GLY A 37 -5.41 -8.95 -10.82
CA GLY A 37 -6.68 -9.09 -10.11
C GLY A 37 -6.54 -8.94 -8.60
N THR A 38 -5.57 -9.65 -8.00
CA THR A 38 -5.27 -9.55 -6.56
C THR A 38 -4.87 -8.13 -6.18
N ARG A 39 -4.02 -7.47 -6.99
CA ARG A 39 -3.59 -6.09 -6.77
C ARG A 39 -4.76 -5.12 -6.80
N ALA A 40 -5.63 -5.22 -7.81
CA ALA A 40 -6.81 -4.37 -7.93
C ALA A 40 -7.81 -4.57 -6.78
N GLU A 41 -8.03 -5.81 -6.34
CA GLU A 41 -8.86 -6.14 -5.19
C GLU A 41 -8.35 -5.45 -3.92
N VAL A 42 -7.06 -5.58 -3.62
CA VAL A 42 -6.47 -5.00 -2.40
C VAL A 42 -6.44 -3.48 -2.47
N VAL A 43 -6.14 -2.88 -3.64
CA VAL A 43 -6.26 -1.42 -3.83
C VAL A 43 -7.67 -0.93 -3.53
N ALA A 44 -8.71 -1.63 -3.99
CA ALA A 44 -10.08 -1.24 -3.68
C ALA A 44 -10.39 -1.33 -2.18
N GLN A 45 -9.83 -2.32 -1.49
CA GLN A 45 -9.97 -2.48 -0.03
C GLN A 45 -9.25 -1.34 0.73
N GLU A 46 -8.04 -0.94 0.33
CA GLU A 46 -7.35 0.22 0.93
C GLU A 46 -8.17 1.51 0.78
N TRP A 47 -8.73 1.76 -0.40
CA TRP A 47 -9.58 2.94 -0.62
C TRP A 47 -10.89 2.89 0.18
N ALA A 48 -11.44 1.71 0.42
CA ALA A 48 -12.58 1.54 1.32
C ALA A 48 -12.22 1.90 2.77
N LEU A 49 -11.02 1.56 3.25
CA LEU A 49 -10.52 1.98 4.57
C LEU A 49 -10.32 3.50 4.61
N VAL A 50 -9.73 4.12 3.57
CA VAL A 50 -9.61 5.58 3.48
C VAL A 50 -10.96 6.27 3.63
N ALA A 51 -12.00 5.76 2.94
CA ALA A 51 -13.36 6.31 3.04
C ALA A 51 -13.96 6.12 4.44
N LEU A 52 -13.65 5.02 5.13
CA LEU A 52 -14.10 4.77 6.50
C LEU A 52 -13.43 5.74 7.50
N TYR A 53 -12.13 6.00 7.33
CA TYR A 53 -11.42 7.02 8.11
C TYR A 53 -11.93 8.44 7.80
N ASP A 54 -12.22 8.76 6.54
CA ASP A 54 -12.85 10.03 6.16
C ASP A 54 -14.20 10.23 6.88
N ALA A 55 -15.02 9.18 6.95
CA ALA A 55 -16.27 9.22 7.69
C ALA A 55 -16.07 9.41 9.20
N ALA A 56 -15.05 8.76 9.79
CA ALA A 56 -14.70 8.94 11.21
C ALA A 56 -14.24 10.38 11.50
N LEU A 57 -13.39 10.94 10.63
CA LEU A 57 -12.84 12.29 10.74
C LEU A 57 -13.88 13.39 10.53
N ALA A 58 -15.04 13.08 9.94
CA ALA A 58 -16.15 14.02 9.80
C ALA A 58 -16.79 14.40 11.15
N ALA A 59 -16.59 13.59 12.21
CA ALA A 59 -17.01 13.91 13.57
C ALA A 59 -15.84 14.48 14.41
N PRO A 60 -16.08 15.48 15.28
CA PRO A 60 -15.06 15.99 16.19
C PRO A 60 -14.52 14.87 17.10
N SER A 61 -13.21 14.66 17.06
CA SER A 61 -12.52 13.71 17.95
C SER A 61 -11.28 14.37 18.56
N GLY A 62 -10.96 14.01 19.82
CA GLY A 62 -9.72 14.44 20.47
C GLY A 62 -8.46 13.78 19.92
N ARG A 63 -8.59 12.93 18.88
CA ARG A 63 -7.51 12.11 18.31
C ARG A 63 -7.49 12.18 16.78
N ALA A 64 -7.99 13.29 16.21
CA ALA A 64 -8.11 13.49 14.76
C ALA A 64 -6.76 13.38 14.03
N ASP A 65 -5.67 13.87 14.64
CA ASP A 65 -4.33 13.80 14.06
C ASP A 65 -3.89 12.34 13.86
N GLU A 66 -4.16 11.47 14.83
CA GLU A 66 -3.79 10.06 14.75
C GLU A 66 -4.64 9.32 13.70
N LEU A 67 -5.95 9.59 13.65
CA LEU A 67 -6.83 9.05 12.62
C LEU A 67 -6.41 9.52 11.22
N THR A 68 -5.93 10.76 11.10
CA THR A 68 -5.37 11.29 9.85
C THR A 68 -4.11 10.54 9.44
N LEU A 69 -3.20 10.27 10.38
CA LEU A 69 -1.99 9.50 10.10
C LEU A 69 -2.28 8.05 9.66
N LEU A 70 -3.29 7.40 10.24
CA LEU A 70 -3.71 6.06 9.83
C LEU A 70 -4.32 6.09 8.41
N ARG A 71 -5.21 7.05 8.15
CA ARG A 71 -5.78 7.30 6.81
C ARG A 71 -4.70 7.49 5.75
N GLU A 72 -3.68 8.29 6.03
CA GLU A 72 -2.57 8.55 5.11
C GLU A 72 -1.76 7.29 4.81
N GLN A 73 -1.60 6.39 5.78
CA GLN A 73 -0.93 5.10 5.56
C GLN A 73 -1.69 4.21 4.58
N HIS A 74 -3.03 4.16 4.62
CA HIS A 74 -3.80 3.42 3.62
C HIS A 74 -3.66 3.99 2.21
N ILE A 75 -3.57 5.32 2.08
CA ILE A 75 -3.28 5.95 0.79
C ILE A 75 -1.91 5.50 0.28
N GLU A 76 -0.90 5.43 1.17
CA GLU A 76 0.43 4.96 0.80
C GLU A 76 0.45 3.47 0.45
N HIS A 77 -0.28 2.62 1.18
CA HIS A 77 -0.44 1.21 0.84
C HIS A 77 -1.08 1.04 -0.55
N ALA A 78 -2.15 1.78 -0.86
CA ALA A 78 -2.79 1.75 -2.17
C ALA A 78 -1.80 2.16 -3.28
N ARG A 79 -0.99 3.19 -3.05
CA ARG A 79 0.06 3.63 -3.99
C ARG A 79 1.16 2.60 -4.17
N ALA A 80 1.63 1.98 -3.10
CA ALA A 80 2.62 0.91 -3.14
C ALA A 80 2.11 -0.31 -3.94
N LEU A 81 0.79 -0.55 -3.92
CA LEU A 81 0.12 -1.54 -4.75
C LEU A 81 -0.13 -1.06 -6.19
N GLY A 82 0.40 0.08 -6.60
CA GLY A 82 0.29 0.59 -7.98
C GLY A 82 -0.96 1.41 -8.26
N SER A 83 -1.74 1.79 -7.24
CA SER A 83 -2.82 2.76 -7.42
C SER A 83 -2.23 4.14 -7.73
N THR A 84 -2.68 4.74 -8.82
CA THR A 84 -2.48 6.18 -9.05
C THR A 84 -3.62 6.95 -8.39
N PRO A 85 -3.37 8.17 -7.88
CA PRO A 85 -4.44 9.01 -7.36
C PRO A 85 -5.50 9.23 -8.43
N ALA A 86 -6.70 8.70 -8.24
CA ALA A 86 -7.83 9.03 -9.09
C ALA A 86 -8.27 10.46 -8.78
N THR A 87 -8.53 11.27 -9.81
CA THR A 87 -9.22 12.55 -9.63
C THR A 87 -10.57 12.28 -8.98
N PRO A 88 -10.90 12.87 -7.82
CA PRO A 88 -12.17 12.61 -7.17
C PRO A 88 -13.30 13.04 -8.10
N THR A 89 -14.13 12.09 -8.52
CA THR A 89 -15.40 12.37 -9.17
C THR A 89 -16.46 12.49 -8.10
N PRO A 90 -17.25 13.58 -8.05
CA PRO A 90 -18.29 13.72 -7.05
C PRO A 90 -19.36 12.64 -7.27
N SER A 91 -19.43 11.67 -6.37
CA SER A 91 -20.49 10.67 -6.34
C SER A 91 -21.72 11.26 -5.65
N ALA A 92 -22.87 11.18 -6.32
CA ALA A 92 -24.12 11.79 -5.88
C ALA A 92 -24.71 11.10 -4.65
N SER A 93 -25.14 11.91 -3.68
CA SER A 93 -25.98 11.63 -2.50
C SER A 93 -26.22 10.15 -2.17
N ALA A 94 -25.27 9.54 -1.46
CA ALA A 94 -25.55 8.39 -0.61
C ALA A 94 -26.09 8.88 0.74
N SER A 95 -27.09 8.20 1.28
CA SER A 95 -27.57 8.40 2.66
C SER A 95 -26.38 8.36 3.62
N VAL A 96 -26.27 9.32 4.54
CA VAL A 96 -25.13 9.41 5.47
C VAL A 96 -25.10 8.15 6.32
N PRO A 97 -24.12 7.24 6.13
CA PRO A 97 -23.98 6.10 7.03
C PRO A 97 -23.64 6.63 8.43
N PRO A 98 -23.96 5.87 9.50
CA PRO A 98 -23.54 6.25 10.84
C PRO A 98 -22.01 6.44 10.87
N VAL A 99 -21.56 7.46 11.60
CA VAL A 99 -20.12 7.72 11.82
C VAL A 99 -19.52 6.47 12.48
N PRO A 100 -18.47 5.86 11.91
CA PRO A 100 -17.86 4.67 12.47
C PRO A 100 -17.23 4.97 13.82
N SER A 101 -17.46 4.08 14.80
CA SER A 101 -16.80 4.12 16.10
C SER A 101 -15.34 3.66 16.00
N ALA A 102 -14.56 3.91 17.06
CA ALA A 102 -13.21 3.35 17.15
C ALA A 102 -13.21 1.81 17.15
N GLN A 103 -14.26 1.17 17.69
CA GLN A 103 -14.41 -0.28 17.61
C GLN A 103 -14.68 -0.75 16.18
N ASP A 104 -15.48 -0.01 15.40
CA ASP A 104 -15.75 -0.33 13.99
C ASP A 104 -14.48 -0.23 13.15
N LEU A 105 -13.70 0.84 13.34
CA LEU A 105 -12.39 1.00 12.69
C LEU A 105 -11.45 -0.15 13.07
N ALA A 106 -11.33 -0.48 14.37
CA ALA A 106 -10.46 -1.56 14.81
C ALA A 106 -10.86 -2.95 14.29
N ALA A 107 -12.16 -3.17 14.06
CA ALA A 107 -12.66 -4.38 13.42
C ALA A 107 -12.30 -4.39 11.93
N ALA A 108 -12.53 -3.29 11.22
CA ALA A 108 -12.19 -3.13 9.81
C ALA A 108 -10.69 -3.36 9.54
N GLU A 109 -9.81 -2.81 10.39
CA GLU A 109 -8.36 -3.04 10.30
C GLU A 109 -7.99 -4.51 10.51
N ALA A 110 -8.60 -5.16 11.50
CA ALA A 110 -8.34 -6.58 11.75
C ALA A 110 -8.84 -7.47 10.60
N ASP A 111 -9.96 -7.11 9.98
CA ASP A 111 -10.51 -7.80 8.82
C ASP A 111 -9.61 -7.59 7.58
N ALA A 112 -9.14 -6.36 7.36
CA ALA A 112 -8.18 -6.04 6.31
C ALA A 112 -6.88 -6.85 6.49
N ALA A 113 -6.29 -6.87 7.68
CA ALA A 113 -5.08 -7.65 7.96
C ALA A 113 -5.25 -9.14 7.60
N ARG A 114 -6.41 -9.74 7.92
CA ARG A 114 -6.73 -11.12 7.52
C ARG A 114 -6.91 -11.26 6.01
N ALA A 115 -7.56 -10.29 5.36
CA ALA A 115 -7.68 -10.25 3.91
C ALA A 115 -6.30 -10.19 3.23
N ARG A 116 -5.32 -9.45 3.78
CA ARG A 116 -3.94 -9.39 3.27
C ARG A 116 -3.22 -10.73 3.39
N VAL A 117 -3.41 -11.46 4.50
CA VAL A 117 -2.90 -12.83 4.64
C VAL A 117 -3.48 -13.75 3.56
N ASN A 118 -4.80 -13.66 3.31
CA ASN A 118 -5.45 -14.43 2.26
C ASN A 118 -4.94 -14.04 0.86
N ALA A 119 -4.79 -12.75 0.56
CA ALA A 119 -4.28 -12.27 -0.72
C ALA A 119 -2.81 -12.68 -0.93
N CYS A 120 -1.99 -12.62 0.12
CA CYS A 120 -0.61 -13.09 0.12
C CYS A 120 -0.51 -14.57 -0.28
N SER A 121 -1.42 -15.42 0.21
CA SER A 121 -1.47 -16.84 -0.17
C SER A 121 -1.85 -17.11 -1.63
N ARG A 122 -2.50 -16.14 -2.30
CA ARG A 122 -2.91 -16.23 -3.71
C ARG A 122 -1.90 -15.59 -4.67
N ALA A 123 -0.99 -14.76 -4.16
CA ALA A 123 -0.04 -14.02 -4.99
C ALA A 123 0.94 -14.99 -5.67
N VAL A 124 1.11 -14.80 -6.98
CA VAL A 124 2.04 -15.58 -7.80
C VAL A 124 3.45 -15.02 -7.68
N GLU A 125 3.60 -13.69 -7.68
CA GLU A 125 4.88 -13.02 -7.58
C GLU A 125 5.32 -12.84 -6.12
N PRO A 126 6.57 -13.24 -5.77
CA PRO A 126 7.04 -13.19 -4.39
C PRO A 126 7.15 -11.76 -3.84
N GLU A 127 7.41 -10.77 -4.69
CA GLU A 127 7.46 -9.37 -4.24
C GLU A 127 6.07 -8.86 -3.86
N LEU A 128 5.02 -9.25 -4.59
CA LEU A 128 3.66 -8.91 -4.20
C LEU A 128 3.27 -9.63 -2.90
N ALA A 129 3.58 -10.91 -2.76
CA ALA A 129 3.33 -11.66 -1.52
C ALA A 129 3.99 -10.97 -0.31
N ARG A 130 5.25 -10.53 -0.47
CA ARG A 130 5.99 -9.78 0.56
C ARG A 130 5.31 -8.43 0.87
N LEU A 131 4.93 -7.67 -0.14
CA LEU A 131 4.23 -6.39 0.04
C LEU A 131 2.91 -6.59 0.79
N LEU A 132 2.09 -7.55 0.39
CA LEU A 132 0.81 -7.87 1.05
C LEU A 132 1.00 -8.29 2.51
N ALA A 133 2.04 -9.07 2.81
CA ALA A 133 2.37 -9.45 4.18
C ALA A 133 2.74 -8.23 5.04
N LEU A 134 3.52 -7.29 4.50
CA LEU A 134 3.91 -6.06 5.20
C LEU A 134 2.71 -5.13 5.43
N VAL A 135 1.85 -4.97 4.43
CA VAL A 135 0.59 -4.21 4.55
C VAL A 135 -0.30 -4.85 5.62
N GLY A 136 -0.51 -6.17 5.58
CA GLY A 136 -1.33 -6.86 6.57
C GLY A 136 -0.77 -6.76 8.00
N ALA A 137 0.56 -6.73 8.16
CA ALA A 137 1.19 -6.48 9.46
C ALA A 137 0.95 -5.04 9.95
N SER A 138 0.99 -4.06 9.05
CA SER A 138 0.66 -2.66 9.35
C SER A 138 -0.78 -2.53 9.86
N GLU A 139 -1.75 -3.10 9.13
CA GLU A 139 -3.18 -3.09 9.48
C GLU A 139 -3.46 -3.80 10.82
N ALA A 140 -2.76 -4.92 11.09
CA ALA A 140 -2.85 -5.57 12.40
C ALA A 140 -2.34 -4.65 13.53
N GLY A 141 -1.30 -3.86 13.26
CA GLY A 141 -0.78 -2.84 14.17
C GLY A 141 -1.77 -1.71 14.40
N HIS A 142 -2.45 -1.24 13.34
CA HIS A 142 -3.51 -0.22 13.43
C HIS A 142 -4.68 -0.72 14.27
N ALA A 143 -5.15 -1.95 14.05
CA ALA A 143 -6.20 -2.57 14.85
C ALA A 143 -5.84 -2.63 16.34
N ALA A 144 -4.59 -2.99 16.66
CA ALA A 144 -4.10 -3.04 18.03
C ALA A 144 -4.02 -1.65 18.66
N PHE A 145 -3.52 -0.67 17.92
CA PHE A 145 -3.45 0.73 18.35
C PHE A 145 -4.84 1.30 18.65
N LEU A 146 -5.81 1.13 17.74
CA LEU A 146 -7.18 1.62 17.92
C LEU A 146 -7.85 1.00 19.15
N LYS A 147 -7.67 -0.30 19.38
CA LYS A 147 -8.16 -0.96 20.59
C LYS A 147 -7.53 -0.36 21.84
N ALA A 148 -6.22 -0.17 21.86
CA ALA A 148 -5.51 0.34 23.03
C ALA A 148 -5.82 1.82 23.33
N ALA A 149 -5.93 2.66 22.30
CA ALA A 149 -6.06 4.11 22.44
C ALA A 149 -7.50 4.60 22.69
N PHE A 150 -8.50 3.75 22.44
CA PHE A 150 -9.93 4.07 22.57
C PHE A 150 -10.69 3.05 23.45
N SER A 151 -9.97 2.28 24.28
CA SER A 151 -10.55 1.43 25.34
C SER A 151 -11.10 2.24 26.50
#